data_AF-A0A7J6UZY0-F1
#
_entry.id   AF-A0A7J6UZY0-F1
#
_cell.length_a   1.000
_cell.length_b   1.000
_cell.length_c   1.000
_cell.angle_alpha   90.00
_cell.angle_beta   90.00
_cell.angle_gamma   90.00
#
_symmetry.space_group_name_H-M   'P 1'
#
loop_
_entity.id
_entity.type
_entity.pdbx_description
1 polymer ?
#
loop_
_entity_poly.entity_id
_entity_poly.type
_entity_poly.pdbx_seq_one_letter_code
_entity_poly.pdbx_strand_id
1 'polypeptide(L)'
;MGLKGLRELILKRNQGLGGFIPSWIGSFSTTLEKIDLSFNSFQGDIPETLFQLKSLKYIDLSNNLLSGILRDFEQPVEYLNLASNGLSGTIPCYSSSVDSFLVLNLANNSILGGIPTCIASLRVLRELNLSFNGLKYQIPPRLIFSEKLNVLDLSHNSFSGPLPNIISKITEKSGLVLLDLSYNSFSGEIPMGITELKSLQGFFLSNNLLTGDIPARIGNLTYLQAIDLSYNLLSGSIPLNIVGCFQLLELKLNNNNLSGAIQPELDALDSLKILDISNNNFIGEIPLTLAGCRSLEIVDLSSNNLSGELNEAILKWTSLRFLSLADNDFNGALPNWLFSYEHIQFIDLSSNNFSGFIPDGNFNISLSFNSGKITTYTNTGSSAKYRVVVIVRGNHELGFEYDLLSSVGLDLSGNFLSGEIPEGLFGLQGLQYLNLSYNSLEGQIPTGLENMWSLKTLDLSHNSLTGQVPANISGLQELQFLNLSYNFLSGYVPRKQRFWRFPGAFSGNPDLCVEFSGEGCATAKFPEGAGEMLEGKQEDGLISMWAFGISSFVSFYVGVIVIFCSAPMRNYIFQPLKAEF
;
A
#
# COMPACT_ATOMS: atom_id res chain seq x y z
N MET A 1 11.44 50.37 -25.85
CA MET A 1 12.71 49.72 -26.26
C MET A 1 12.44 48.22 -26.33
N GLY A 2 12.47 47.62 -27.53
CA GLY A 2 12.33 46.16 -27.68
C GLY A 2 13.71 45.52 -27.80
N LEU A 3 13.93 44.39 -27.11
CA LEU A 3 15.17 43.60 -27.23
C LEU A 3 15.10 42.76 -28.50
N LYS A 4 15.22 43.42 -29.67
CA LYS A 4 14.97 42.82 -31.00
C LYS A 4 15.78 41.56 -31.35
N GLY A 5 16.85 41.27 -30.63
CA GLY A 5 17.70 40.09 -30.84
C GLY A 5 17.59 39.02 -29.74
N LEU A 6 16.67 39.17 -28.78
CA LEU A 6 16.48 38.19 -27.72
C LEU A 6 15.94 36.89 -28.31
N ARG A 7 16.63 35.77 -28.04
CA ARG A 7 16.27 34.42 -28.50
C ARG A 7 15.70 33.54 -27.40
N GLU A 8 16.15 33.71 -26.16
CA GLU A 8 15.67 32.94 -25.02
C GLU A 8 15.33 33.86 -23.86
N LEU A 9 14.21 33.60 -23.20
CA LEU A 9 13.80 34.26 -21.97
C LEU A 9 13.55 33.19 -20.90
N ILE A 10 14.46 33.09 -19.93
CA ILE A 10 14.41 32.09 -18.86
C ILE A 10 14.35 32.82 -17.52
N LEU A 11 13.21 32.73 -16.84
CA LEU A 11 12.93 33.32 -15.53
C LEU A 11 12.39 32.28 -14.54
N LYS A 12 12.78 31.01 -14.68
CA LYS A 12 12.27 29.94 -13.82
C LYS A 12 12.68 30.07 -12.35
N ARG A 13 11.85 29.54 -11.45
CA ARG A 13 12.12 29.40 -10.00
C ARG A 13 12.45 30.72 -9.29
N ASN A 14 11.73 31.80 -9.58
CA ASN A 14 11.87 33.07 -8.87
C ASN A 14 10.71 33.29 -7.92
N GLN A 15 10.94 33.13 -6.62
CA GLN A 15 9.91 33.21 -5.57
C GLN A 15 9.19 34.57 -5.45
N GLY A 16 9.66 35.61 -6.14
CA GLY A 16 9.04 36.95 -6.17
C GLY A 16 8.43 37.35 -7.53
N LEU A 17 8.53 36.52 -8.57
CA LEU A 17 7.93 36.83 -9.88
C LEU A 17 6.49 36.31 -9.94
N GLY A 18 5.56 37.18 -10.31
CA GLY A 18 4.15 36.85 -10.45
C GLY A 18 3.33 37.97 -11.09
N GLY A 19 2.02 37.92 -10.88
CA GLY A 19 1.07 38.81 -11.57
C GLY A 19 0.78 38.30 -12.99
N PHE A 20 0.25 39.17 -13.85
CA PHE A 20 -0.10 38.78 -15.23
C PHE A 20 1.14 38.73 -16.11
N ILE A 21 1.25 37.69 -16.95
CA ILE A 21 2.23 37.69 -18.04
C ILE A 21 1.87 38.87 -18.97
N PRO A 22 2.80 39.81 -19.23
CA PRO A 22 2.47 41.01 -20.00
C PRO A 22 1.94 40.68 -21.39
N SER A 23 0.86 41.33 -21.82
CA SER A 23 0.21 41.06 -23.12
C SER A 23 1.14 41.29 -24.32
N TRP A 24 2.14 42.17 -24.17
CA TRP A 24 3.13 42.49 -25.20
C TRP A 24 4.31 41.51 -25.25
N ILE A 25 4.36 40.46 -24.41
CA ILE A 25 5.53 39.56 -24.31
C ILE A 25 5.88 38.90 -25.65
N GLY A 26 4.88 38.51 -26.44
CA GLY A 26 5.10 37.95 -27.79
C GLY A 26 5.54 39.00 -28.82
N SER A 27 5.33 40.29 -28.55
CA SER A 27 5.80 41.40 -29.39
C SER A 27 7.15 41.96 -28.94
N PHE A 28 7.69 41.48 -27.82
CA PHE A 28 8.91 42.00 -27.20
C PHE A 28 10.16 41.75 -28.04
N SER A 29 10.22 40.59 -28.70
CA SER A 29 11.26 40.19 -29.63
C SER A 29 10.67 39.24 -30.69
N THR A 30 10.83 39.59 -31.96
CA THR A 30 10.38 38.74 -33.08
C THR A 30 11.27 37.51 -33.28
N THR A 31 12.43 37.44 -32.60
CA THR A 31 13.39 36.32 -32.70
C THR A 31 13.36 35.39 -31.48
N LEU A 32 12.39 35.55 -30.58
CA LEU A 32 12.30 34.77 -29.34
C LEU A 32 11.85 33.33 -29.67
N GLU A 33 12.75 32.37 -29.47
CA GLU A 33 12.57 30.95 -29.76
C GLU A 33 12.17 30.14 -28.52
N LYS A 34 12.56 30.61 -27.33
CA LYS A 34 12.35 29.91 -26.07
C LYS A 34 11.85 30.83 -24.97
N ILE A 35 10.83 30.39 -24.26
CA ILE A 35 10.35 31.00 -23.03
C ILE A 35 10.22 29.95 -21.93
N ASP A 36 10.80 30.21 -20.77
CA ASP A 36 10.71 29.38 -19.57
C ASP A 36 10.42 30.27 -18.37
N LEU A 37 9.16 30.30 -17.96
CA LEU A 37 8.66 31.04 -16.79
C LEU A 37 8.19 30.07 -15.69
N SER A 38 8.72 28.85 -15.68
CA SER A 38 8.25 27.79 -14.77
C SER A 38 8.54 28.06 -13.29
N PHE A 39 7.74 27.50 -12.38
CA PHE A 39 7.91 27.63 -10.92
C PHE A 39 7.94 29.09 -10.45
N ASN A 40 6.91 29.84 -10.81
CA ASN A 40 6.70 31.23 -10.38
C ASN A 40 5.26 31.39 -9.86
N SER A 41 4.77 32.62 -9.73
CA SER A 41 3.40 32.93 -9.32
C SER A 41 2.65 33.75 -10.39
N PHE A 42 2.90 33.48 -11.68
CA PHE A 42 2.17 34.13 -12.76
C PHE A 42 0.72 33.66 -12.78
N GLN A 43 -0.21 34.59 -13.03
CA GLN A 43 -1.66 34.35 -12.99
C GLN A 43 -2.37 34.90 -14.23
N GLY A 44 -3.64 34.52 -14.40
CA GLY A 44 -4.47 34.92 -15.53
C GLY A 44 -4.16 34.13 -16.79
N ASP A 45 -4.67 34.61 -17.92
CA ASP A 45 -4.61 33.87 -19.18
C ASP A 45 -3.22 33.96 -19.85
N ILE A 46 -2.87 32.94 -20.62
CA ILE A 46 -1.71 32.96 -21.50
C ILE A 46 -1.92 34.06 -22.56
N PRO A 47 -1.00 35.03 -22.71
CA PRO A 47 -1.18 36.13 -23.67
C PRO A 47 -1.34 35.68 -25.12
N GLU A 48 -2.32 36.26 -25.83
CA GLU A 48 -2.62 35.96 -27.25
C GLU A 48 -1.36 36.06 -28.15
N THR A 49 -0.47 37.01 -27.83
CA THR A 49 0.75 37.26 -28.61
C THR A 49 1.72 36.08 -28.61
N LEU A 50 1.67 35.17 -27.62
CA LEU A 50 2.48 33.95 -27.61
C LEU A 50 1.98 32.89 -28.62
N PHE A 51 0.66 32.84 -28.86
CA PHE A 51 0.05 31.92 -29.84
C PHE A 51 0.32 32.33 -31.30
N GLN A 52 0.79 33.56 -31.52
CA GLN A 52 1.03 34.14 -32.85
C GLN A 52 2.53 34.35 -33.16
N LEU A 53 3.41 34.18 -32.17
CA LEU A 53 4.84 34.46 -32.30
C LEU A 53 5.54 33.37 -33.13
N LYS A 54 5.76 33.65 -34.41
CA LYS A 54 6.26 32.68 -35.41
C LYS A 54 7.62 32.03 -35.10
N SER A 55 8.47 32.64 -34.29
CA SER A 55 9.78 32.10 -33.92
C SER A 55 9.74 31.18 -32.70
N LEU A 56 8.69 31.23 -31.88
CA LEU A 56 8.62 30.55 -30.60
C LEU A 56 8.38 29.05 -30.77
N LYS A 57 9.28 28.25 -30.19
CA LYS A 57 9.31 26.78 -30.33
C LYS A 57 9.28 26.05 -28.99
N TYR A 58 9.86 26.65 -27.96
CA TYR A 58 9.94 26.08 -26.62
C TYR A 58 9.19 26.96 -25.63
N ILE A 59 8.21 26.38 -24.96
CA ILE A 59 7.35 27.07 -23.99
C ILE A 59 7.25 26.21 -22.74
N ASP A 60 7.81 26.71 -21.64
CA ASP A 60 7.57 26.15 -20.31
C ASP A 60 6.97 27.22 -19.39
N LEU A 61 5.70 27.06 -19.06
CA LEU A 61 4.96 27.90 -18.12
C LEU A 61 4.46 27.08 -16.92
N SER A 62 5.03 25.90 -16.68
CA SER A 62 4.58 24.98 -15.65
C SER A 62 4.73 25.54 -14.22
N ASN A 63 3.96 25.01 -13.27
CA ASN A 63 4.01 25.40 -11.86
C ASN A 63 3.79 26.92 -11.68
N ASN A 64 2.63 27.38 -12.12
CA ASN A 64 2.16 28.77 -11.98
C ASN A 64 0.65 28.74 -11.58
N LEU A 65 0.00 29.90 -11.62
CA LEU A 65 -1.43 30.09 -11.33
C LEU A 65 -2.19 30.52 -12.60
N LEU A 66 -1.73 30.09 -13.78
CA LEU A 66 -2.32 30.48 -15.05
C LEU A 66 -3.72 29.87 -15.22
N SER A 67 -4.62 30.62 -15.86
CA SER A 67 -6.01 30.23 -16.09
C SER A 67 -6.36 30.37 -17.57
N GLY A 68 -7.65 30.19 -17.88
CA GLY A 68 -8.17 30.41 -19.22
C GLY A 68 -8.29 29.14 -20.04
N ILE A 69 -8.57 29.31 -21.34
CA ILE A 69 -8.85 28.20 -22.27
C ILE A 69 -7.66 28.01 -23.20
N LEU A 70 -7.22 26.76 -23.36
CA LEU A 70 -6.20 26.40 -24.34
C LEU A 70 -6.68 26.62 -25.78
N ARG A 71 -5.80 27.16 -26.61
CA ARG A 71 -6.02 27.41 -28.05
C ARG A 71 -4.88 26.83 -28.88
N ASP A 72 -5.12 26.69 -30.18
CA ASP A 72 -4.09 26.25 -31.12
C ASP A 72 -3.02 27.33 -31.29
N PHE A 73 -1.76 26.91 -31.45
CA PHE A 73 -0.65 27.78 -31.82
C PHE A 73 -0.62 27.95 -33.34
N GLU A 74 -0.43 29.18 -33.83
CA GLU A 74 -0.32 29.46 -35.26
C GLU A 74 1.09 29.19 -35.84
N GLN A 75 1.99 28.69 -35.02
CA GLN A 75 3.37 28.34 -35.37
C GLN A 75 3.70 26.91 -34.93
N PRO A 76 4.70 26.27 -35.56
CA PRO A 76 5.20 24.97 -35.11
C PRO A 76 5.89 25.09 -33.76
N VAL A 77 5.30 24.48 -32.74
CA VAL A 77 5.90 24.33 -31.41
C VAL A 77 6.59 22.98 -31.33
N GLU A 78 7.72 22.92 -30.63
CA GLU A 78 8.50 21.70 -30.42
C GLU A 78 8.32 21.16 -28.99
N TYR A 79 8.24 22.06 -28.01
CA TYR A 79 8.11 21.72 -26.60
C TYR A 79 7.09 22.63 -25.92
N LEU A 80 6.04 22.03 -25.36
CA LEU A 80 5.03 22.73 -24.57
C LEU A 80 4.85 22.04 -23.21
N ASN A 81 5.22 22.75 -22.15
CA ASN A 81 4.96 22.34 -20.78
C ASN A 81 4.12 23.41 -20.07
N LEU A 82 2.88 23.06 -19.78
CA LEU A 82 1.91 23.90 -19.08
C LEU A 82 1.42 23.25 -17.78
N ALA A 83 2.17 22.25 -17.28
CA ALA A 83 1.75 21.44 -16.15
C ALA A 83 1.55 22.26 -14.86
N SER A 84 0.66 21.81 -13.96
CA SER A 84 0.42 22.44 -12.66
C SER A 84 0.03 23.92 -12.79
N ASN A 85 -1.14 24.15 -13.39
CA ASN A 85 -1.81 25.44 -13.54
C ASN A 85 -3.33 25.24 -13.36
N GLY A 86 -4.14 26.28 -13.62
CA GLY A 86 -5.60 26.24 -13.63
C GLY A 86 -6.20 26.34 -15.04
N LEU A 87 -5.53 25.82 -16.07
CA LEU A 87 -6.02 25.87 -17.45
C LEU A 87 -7.24 24.98 -17.63
N SER A 88 -8.18 25.41 -18.47
CA SER A 88 -9.47 24.74 -18.68
C SER A 88 -9.83 24.65 -20.17
N GLY A 89 -11.03 24.15 -20.47
CA GLY A 89 -11.49 23.93 -21.84
C GLY A 89 -11.09 22.55 -22.37
N THR A 90 -11.01 22.41 -23.70
CA THR A 90 -10.69 21.14 -24.38
C THR A 90 -9.31 21.17 -25.01
N ILE A 91 -8.73 19.99 -25.25
CA ILE A 91 -7.41 19.87 -25.90
C ILE A 91 -7.50 20.30 -27.38
N PRO A 92 -6.64 21.23 -27.85
CA PRO A 92 -6.51 21.59 -29.27
C PRO A 92 -5.85 20.49 -30.12
N CYS A 93 -5.91 20.62 -31.45
CA CYS A 93 -5.30 19.65 -32.38
C CYS A 93 -3.80 19.87 -32.62
N TYR A 94 -3.27 21.05 -32.28
CA TYR A 94 -1.91 21.49 -32.56
C TYR A 94 -1.53 21.32 -34.04
N SER A 95 -2.44 21.73 -34.92
CA SER A 95 -2.38 21.46 -36.37
C SER A 95 -1.11 22.02 -37.05
N SER A 96 -0.56 23.13 -36.55
CA SER A 96 0.69 23.72 -37.04
C SER A 96 1.95 22.98 -36.58
N SER A 97 1.84 22.04 -35.61
CA SER A 97 2.98 21.37 -34.97
C SER A 97 3.11 19.88 -35.34
N VAL A 98 2.38 19.42 -36.36
CA VAL A 98 2.30 18.01 -36.80
C VAL A 98 3.67 17.33 -36.97
N ASP A 99 4.65 18.05 -37.52
CA ASP A 99 5.99 17.53 -37.80
C ASP A 99 7.08 18.05 -36.82
N SER A 100 6.71 18.84 -35.80
CA SER A 100 7.68 19.44 -34.85
C SER A 100 7.45 19.06 -33.39
N PHE A 101 6.24 18.70 -32.98
CA PHE A 101 5.89 18.60 -31.57
C PHE A 101 6.48 17.35 -30.90
N LEU A 102 7.44 17.54 -29.99
CA LEU A 102 8.17 16.47 -29.30
C LEU A 102 7.58 16.17 -27.92
N VAL A 103 7.22 17.22 -27.16
CA VAL A 103 6.72 17.10 -25.78
C VAL A 103 5.48 17.96 -25.64
N LEU A 104 4.38 17.33 -25.23
CA LEU A 104 3.15 17.98 -24.82
C LEU A 104 2.81 17.55 -23.40
N ASN A 105 3.05 18.45 -22.44
CA ASN A 105 2.73 18.25 -21.03
C ASN A 105 1.67 19.27 -20.58
N LEU A 106 0.47 18.76 -20.31
CA LEU A 106 -0.68 19.52 -19.80
C LEU A 106 -1.13 19.02 -18.42
N ALA A 107 -0.28 18.26 -17.72
CA ALA A 107 -0.63 17.59 -16.48
C ALA A 107 -1.10 18.56 -15.39
N ASN A 108 -1.94 18.09 -14.47
CA ASN A 108 -2.38 18.87 -13.30
C ASN A 108 -2.99 20.23 -13.69
N ASN A 109 -4.11 20.17 -14.42
CA ASN A 109 -4.90 21.31 -14.86
C ASN A 109 -6.40 20.97 -14.71
N SER A 110 -7.29 21.83 -15.21
CA SER A 110 -8.75 21.65 -15.22
C SER A 110 -9.29 21.38 -16.64
N ILE A 111 -8.53 20.68 -17.48
CA ILE A 111 -8.93 20.37 -18.86
C ILE A 111 -10.03 19.32 -18.85
N LEU A 112 -11.05 19.53 -19.70
CA LEU A 112 -12.23 18.69 -19.82
C LEU A 112 -12.38 18.14 -21.24
N GLY A 113 -13.39 17.27 -21.43
CA GLY A 113 -13.69 16.66 -22.73
C GLY A 113 -12.91 15.37 -22.96
N GLY A 114 -12.85 14.90 -24.21
CA GLY A 114 -12.08 13.70 -24.58
C GLY A 114 -10.77 14.05 -25.29
N ILE A 115 -9.95 13.05 -25.55
CA ILE A 115 -8.75 13.21 -26.39
C ILE A 115 -9.19 13.33 -27.86
N PRO A 116 -8.95 14.47 -28.52
CA PRO A 116 -9.34 14.64 -29.91
C PRO A 116 -8.47 13.74 -30.81
N THR A 117 -9.09 13.04 -31.77
CA THR A 117 -8.38 12.07 -32.63
C THR A 117 -7.28 12.69 -33.47
N CYS A 118 -7.34 14.00 -33.75
CA CYS A 118 -6.30 14.74 -34.46
C CYS A 118 -4.97 14.80 -33.71
N ILE A 119 -4.93 14.61 -32.38
CA ILE A 119 -3.66 14.61 -31.63
C ILE A 119 -2.73 13.47 -32.07
N ALA A 120 -3.32 12.38 -32.57
CA ALA A 120 -2.58 11.26 -33.17
C ALA A 120 -1.83 11.65 -34.46
N SER A 121 -2.14 12.81 -35.07
CA SER A 121 -1.43 13.30 -36.24
C SER A 121 -0.02 13.82 -35.93
N LEU A 122 0.32 14.09 -34.67
CA LEU A 122 1.63 14.57 -34.23
C LEU A 122 2.69 13.46 -34.42
N ARG A 123 3.43 13.52 -35.53
CA ARG A 123 4.25 12.40 -36.02
C ARG A 123 5.54 12.17 -35.24
N VAL A 124 6.05 13.22 -34.60
CA VAL A 124 7.33 13.19 -33.89
C VAL A 124 7.18 13.24 -32.37
N LEU A 125 5.93 13.17 -31.87
CA LEU A 125 5.62 13.24 -30.45
C LEU A 125 6.28 12.09 -29.70
N ARG A 126 7.03 12.45 -28.65
CA ARG A 126 7.77 11.53 -27.78
C ARG A 126 7.13 11.42 -26.40
N GLU A 127 6.53 12.50 -25.92
CA GLU A 127 5.89 12.54 -24.62
C GLU A 127 4.53 13.23 -24.73
N LEU A 128 3.50 12.50 -24.30
CA LEU A 128 2.17 13.03 -24.09
C LEU A 128 1.80 12.81 -22.63
N ASN A 129 1.76 13.89 -21.86
CA ASN A 129 1.30 13.87 -20.49
C ASN A 129 0.03 14.73 -20.34
N LEU A 130 -1.08 14.06 -20.04
CA LEU A 130 -2.39 14.65 -19.82
C LEU A 130 -2.95 14.32 -18.42
N SER A 131 -2.09 13.86 -17.50
CA SER A 131 -2.54 13.37 -16.20
C SER A 131 -3.12 14.46 -15.30
N PHE A 132 -3.85 14.06 -14.26
CA PHE A 132 -4.45 14.99 -13.28
C PHE A 132 -5.28 16.08 -13.96
N ASN A 133 -6.27 15.66 -14.75
CA ASN A 133 -7.22 16.55 -15.41
C ASN A 133 -8.65 16.00 -15.23
N GLY A 134 -9.64 16.65 -15.83
CA GLY A 134 -11.02 16.18 -15.86
C GLY A 134 -11.43 15.56 -17.21
N LEU A 135 -10.49 14.91 -17.91
CA LEU A 135 -10.77 14.28 -19.20
C LEU A 135 -11.69 13.07 -19.02
N LYS A 136 -12.61 12.89 -19.95
CA LYS A 136 -13.72 11.92 -19.90
C LYS A 136 -13.80 11.12 -21.19
N TYR A 137 -14.79 10.22 -21.20
CA TYR A 137 -15.18 9.37 -22.33
C TYR A 137 -14.18 8.23 -22.59
N GLN A 138 -14.52 7.39 -23.57
CA GLN A 138 -13.63 6.33 -24.01
C GLN A 138 -12.49 6.89 -24.85
N ILE A 139 -11.30 6.30 -24.71
CA ILE A 139 -10.20 6.54 -25.65
C ILE A 139 -10.68 6.10 -27.05
N PRO A 140 -10.68 7.01 -28.05
CA PRO A 140 -11.16 6.67 -29.38
C PRO A 140 -10.40 5.47 -29.96
N PRO A 141 -11.08 4.45 -30.50
CA PRO A 141 -10.41 3.28 -31.10
C PRO A 141 -9.51 3.60 -32.30
N ARG A 142 -9.64 4.81 -32.86
CA ARG A 142 -8.83 5.31 -33.98
C ARG A 142 -7.63 6.16 -33.52
N LEU A 143 -7.42 6.31 -32.22
CA LEU A 143 -6.32 7.08 -31.66
C LEU A 143 -5.03 6.25 -31.73
N ILE A 144 -4.31 6.36 -32.84
CA ILE A 144 -3.05 5.63 -33.10
C ILE A 144 -1.89 6.61 -32.98
N PHE A 145 -1.12 6.50 -31.90
CA PHE A 145 0.05 7.34 -31.73
C PHE A 145 1.22 6.91 -32.62
N SER A 146 2.13 7.85 -32.85
CA SER A 146 3.37 7.61 -33.60
C SER A 146 4.25 6.55 -32.91
N GLU A 147 5.01 5.78 -33.70
CA GLU A 147 6.05 4.86 -33.22
C GLU A 147 7.17 5.59 -32.42
N LYS A 148 7.23 6.92 -32.50
CA LYS A 148 8.16 7.76 -31.74
C LYS A 148 7.72 8.08 -30.32
N LEU A 149 6.48 7.74 -29.95
CA LEU A 149 5.96 8.01 -28.60
C LEU A 149 6.66 7.09 -27.60
N ASN A 150 7.30 7.70 -26.60
CA ASN A 150 8.03 7.02 -25.54
C ASN A 150 7.24 7.03 -24.22
N VAL A 151 6.49 8.11 -23.97
CA VAL A 151 5.75 8.30 -22.73
C VAL A 151 4.31 8.66 -23.06
N LEU A 152 3.39 7.86 -22.54
CA LEU A 152 1.95 8.16 -22.53
C LEU A 152 1.46 8.11 -21.09
N ASP A 153 1.14 9.27 -20.54
CA ASP A 153 0.55 9.41 -19.21
C ASP A 153 -0.82 10.06 -19.32
N LEU A 154 -1.86 9.26 -19.04
CA LEU A 154 -3.26 9.66 -19.00
C LEU A 154 -3.86 9.46 -17.59
N SER A 155 -3.01 9.27 -16.58
CA SER A 155 -3.43 8.93 -15.23
C SER A 155 -4.29 10.02 -14.56
N HIS A 156 -5.01 9.68 -13.50
CA HIS A 156 -5.80 10.64 -12.72
C HIS A 156 -6.76 11.48 -13.58
N ASN A 157 -7.62 10.81 -14.32
CA ASN A 157 -8.67 11.40 -15.15
C ASN A 157 -9.99 10.66 -14.90
N SER A 158 -10.96 10.79 -15.81
CA SER A 158 -12.25 10.10 -15.77
C SER A 158 -12.53 9.36 -17.09
N PHE A 159 -11.49 8.82 -17.73
CA PHE A 159 -11.64 7.99 -18.93
C PHE A 159 -12.38 6.70 -18.59
N SER A 160 -13.17 6.19 -19.54
CA SER A 160 -14.00 5.00 -19.33
C SER A 160 -14.00 4.04 -20.51
N GLY A 161 -14.66 2.88 -20.36
CA GLY A 161 -14.74 1.86 -21.41
C GLY A 161 -13.45 1.05 -21.54
N PRO A 162 -13.36 0.16 -22.54
CA PRO A 162 -12.23 -0.75 -22.68
C PRO A 162 -10.96 -0.08 -23.15
N LEU A 163 -9.83 -0.62 -22.66
CA LEU A 163 -8.50 -0.33 -23.19
C LEU A 163 -8.48 -0.66 -24.69
N PRO A 164 -8.20 0.31 -25.57
CA PRO A 164 -8.30 0.05 -26.99
C PRO A 164 -7.18 -0.89 -27.44
N ASN A 165 -7.55 -1.97 -28.14
CA ASN A 165 -6.66 -2.91 -28.85
C ASN A 165 -5.69 -2.23 -29.85
N ILE A 166 -5.75 -0.91 -30.00
CA ILE A 166 -4.91 -0.17 -30.93
C ILE A 166 -3.67 0.42 -30.28
N ILE A 167 -3.66 0.59 -28.95
CA ILE A 167 -2.42 0.88 -28.19
C ILE A 167 -1.37 -0.21 -28.48
N SER A 168 -1.82 -1.41 -28.85
CA SER A 168 -1.01 -2.56 -29.25
C SER A 168 -0.84 -2.81 -30.74
N LYS A 169 -1.55 -2.08 -31.62
CA LYS A 169 -1.26 -2.11 -33.07
C LYS A 169 -0.05 -1.26 -33.44
N ILE A 170 0.48 -0.48 -32.49
CA ILE A 170 1.78 0.15 -32.61
C ILE A 170 2.80 -1.00 -32.60
N THR A 171 3.32 -1.29 -33.80
CA THR A 171 4.06 -2.51 -34.17
C THR A 171 5.31 -2.74 -33.29
N GLU A 172 6.08 -3.81 -33.53
CA GLU A 172 7.40 -4.07 -32.90
C GLU A 172 8.37 -2.86 -32.88
N LYS A 173 8.09 -1.82 -33.68
CA LYS A 173 8.81 -0.54 -33.73
C LYS A 173 8.36 0.50 -32.70
N SER A 174 7.36 0.19 -31.86
CA SER A 174 6.90 1.08 -30.80
C SER A 174 8.04 1.43 -29.84
N GLY A 175 8.34 2.73 -29.74
CA GLY A 175 9.28 3.27 -28.77
C GLY A 175 8.71 3.42 -27.37
N LEU A 176 7.48 2.98 -27.11
CA LEU A 176 6.79 3.25 -25.84
C LEU A 176 7.51 2.58 -24.67
N VAL A 177 7.97 3.41 -23.73
CA VAL A 177 8.70 3.01 -22.53
C VAL A 177 7.81 3.11 -21.29
N LEU A 178 6.96 4.13 -21.20
CA LEU A 178 6.03 4.32 -20.09
C LEU A 178 4.60 4.38 -20.62
N LEU A 179 3.74 3.52 -20.07
CA LEU A 179 2.29 3.60 -20.22
C LEU A 179 1.65 3.70 -18.85
N ASP A 180 1.09 4.87 -18.55
CA ASP A 180 0.34 5.12 -17.32
C ASP A 180 -1.10 5.53 -17.63
N LEU A 181 -2.03 4.66 -17.26
CA LEU A 181 -3.48 4.85 -17.37
C LEU A 181 -4.17 4.72 -16.00
N SER A 182 -3.41 4.81 -14.91
CA SER A 182 -3.90 4.62 -13.54
C SER A 182 -4.95 5.67 -13.14
N TYR A 183 -5.73 5.39 -12.10
CA TYR A 183 -6.74 6.31 -11.55
C TYR A 183 -7.71 6.83 -12.63
N ASN A 184 -8.43 5.91 -13.26
CA ASN A 184 -9.45 6.17 -14.27
C ASN A 184 -10.65 5.22 -14.03
N SER A 185 -11.53 5.08 -15.01
CA SER A 185 -12.66 4.14 -14.99
C SER A 185 -12.62 3.18 -16.19
N PHE A 186 -11.41 2.79 -16.63
CA PHE A 186 -11.26 1.79 -17.69
C PHE A 186 -11.84 0.45 -17.25
N SER A 187 -12.56 -0.21 -18.15
CA SER A 187 -13.30 -1.45 -17.87
C SER A 187 -12.94 -2.57 -18.84
N GLY A 188 -13.36 -3.81 -18.59
CA GLY A 188 -13.09 -4.92 -19.50
C GLY A 188 -11.64 -5.42 -19.39
N GLU A 189 -11.21 -6.25 -20.33
CA GLU A 189 -9.94 -6.97 -20.22
C GLU A 189 -8.72 -6.15 -20.62
N ILE A 190 -7.55 -6.52 -20.08
CA ILE A 190 -6.26 -6.05 -20.55
C ILE A 190 -5.98 -6.70 -21.91
N PRO A 191 -5.91 -5.94 -23.02
CA PRO A 191 -5.82 -6.52 -24.34
C PRO A 191 -4.46 -7.19 -24.57
N MET A 192 -4.47 -8.41 -25.08
CA MET A 192 -3.26 -9.23 -25.28
C MET A 192 -2.16 -8.51 -26.08
N GLY A 193 -2.54 -7.63 -27.00
CA GLY A 193 -1.56 -6.91 -27.80
C GLY A 193 -0.64 -5.99 -26.98
N ILE A 194 -0.97 -5.61 -25.73
CA ILE A 194 -0.03 -4.86 -24.86
C ILE A 194 1.30 -5.60 -24.73
N THR A 195 1.28 -6.93 -24.84
CA THR A 195 2.48 -7.80 -24.83
C THR A 195 3.38 -7.66 -26.06
N GLU A 196 3.00 -6.83 -27.04
CA GLU A 196 3.82 -6.48 -28.21
C GLU A 196 4.63 -5.19 -28.05
N LEU A 197 4.42 -4.43 -26.95
CA LEU A 197 5.16 -3.20 -26.65
C LEU A 197 6.55 -3.51 -26.08
N LYS A 198 7.43 -4.12 -26.88
CA LYS A 198 8.72 -4.70 -26.41
C LYS A 198 9.67 -3.69 -25.72
N SER A 199 9.49 -2.39 -25.93
CA SER A 199 10.29 -1.33 -25.30
C SER A 199 9.80 -0.91 -23.91
N LEU A 200 8.64 -1.44 -23.46
CA LEU A 200 7.96 -1.00 -22.25
C LEU A 200 8.78 -1.34 -21.00
N GLN A 201 8.96 -0.35 -20.13
CA GLN A 201 9.67 -0.44 -18.84
C GLN A 201 8.75 -0.20 -17.65
N GLY A 202 7.72 0.64 -17.81
CA GLY A 202 6.71 0.88 -16.78
C GLY A 202 5.30 0.72 -17.32
N PHE A 203 4.50 -0.11 -16.64
CA PHE A 203 3.13 -0.42 -17.02
C PHE A 203 2.18 -0.26 -15.83
N PHE A 204 1.42 0.85 -15.83
CA PHE A 204 0.57 1.27 -14.72
C PHE A 204 -0.89 1.35 -15.16
N LEU A 205 -1.72 0.50 -14.57
CA LEU A 205 -3.17 0.45 -14.79
C LEU A 205 -3.97 0.48 -13.47
N SER A 206 -3.33 0.82 -12.36
CA SER A 206 -3.96 0.74 -11.04
C SER A 206 -5.17 1.65 -10.88
N ASN A 207 -6.06 1.33 -9.95
CA ASN A 207 -7.28 2.10 -9.67
C ASN A 207 -8.16 2.27 -10.94
N ASN A 208 -8.60 1.13 -11.49
CA ASN A 208 -9.54 1.06 -12.62
C ASN A 208 -10.59 -0.04 -12.36
N LEU A 209 -11.40 -0.36 -13.36
CA LEU A 209 -12.45 -1.39 -13.33
C LEU A 209 -12.11 -2.56 -14.27
N LEU A 210 -10.82 -2.85 -14.47
CA LEU A 210 -10.37 -3.88 -15.40
C LEU A 210 -10.70 -5.27 -14.87
N THR A 211 -11.12 -6.16 -15.77
CA THR A 211 -11.56 -7.53 -15.47
C THR A 211 -10.73 -8.55 -16.24
N GLY A 212 -10.96 -9.84 -15.98
CA GLY A 212 -10.28 -10.92 -16.70
C GLY A 212 -8.83 -11.09 -16.26
N ASP A 213 -8.07 -11.88 -17.01
CA ASP A 213 -6.76 -12.35 -16.57
C ASP A 213 -5.62 -11.41 -16.97
N ILE A 214 -4.52 -11.48 -16.22
CA ILE A 214 -3.25 -10.88 -16.63
C ILE A 214 -2.80 -11.57 -17.94
N PRO A 215 -2.46 -10.83 -19.02
CA PRO A 215 -2.13 -11.44 -20.29
C PRO A 215 -1.02 -12.49 -20.19
N ALA A 216 -1.30 -13.73 -20.60
CA ALA A 216 -0.39 -14.86 -20.46
C ALA A 216 0.98 -14.70 -21.17
N ARG A 217 1.10 -13.72 -22.07
CA ARG A 217 2.33 -13.37 -22.80
C ARG A 217 3.06 -12.14 -22.24
N ILE A 218 2.72 -11.69 -21.03
CA ILE A 218 3.35 -10.50 -20.40
C ILE A 218 4.87 -10.62 -20.35
N GLY A 219 5.40 -11.83 -20.18
CA GLY A 219 6.82 -12.16 -20.26
C GLY A 219 7.56 -11.77 -21.53
N ASN A 220 6.84 -11.47 -22.62
CA ASN A 220 7.44 -10.95 -23.84
C ASN A 220 8.02 -9.53 -23.67
N LEU A 221 7.64 -8.82 -22.60
CA LEU A 221 8.10 -7.48 -22.28
C LEU A 221 9.39 -7.56 -21.45
N THR A 222 10.49 -7.90 -22.11
CA THR A 222 11.77 -8.23 -21.45
C THR A 222 12.50 -7.04 -20.83
N TYR A 223 12.09 -5.81 -21.15
CA TYR A 223 12.60 -4.57 -20.55
C TYR A 223 11.71 -4.07 -19.41
N LEU A 224 10.63 -4.77 -19.08
CA LEU A 224 9.67 -4.33 -18.08
C LEU A 224 10.30 -4.37 -16.69
N GLN A 225 10.24 -3.24 -15.98
CA GLN A 225 10.85 -3.05 -14.67
C GLN A 225 9.81 -2.81 -13.58
N ALA A 226 8.64 -2.27 -13.92
CA ALA A 226 7.55 -2.06 -12.97
C ALA A 226 6.18 -2.38 -13.59
N ILE A 227 5.40 -3.16 -12.84
CA ILE A 227 4.00 -3.49 -13.13
C ILE A 227 3.16 -3.07 -11.93
N ASP A 228 2.17 -2.21 -12.15
CA ASP A 228 1.13 -1.91 -11.17
C ASP A 228 -0.25 -2.12 -11.80
N LEU A 229 -0.90 -3.20 -11.37
CA LEU A 229 -2.26 -3.56 -11.75
C LEU A 229 -3.21 -3.52 -10.53
N SER A 230 -2.78 -2.90 -9.43
CA SER A 230 -3.50 -2.88 -8.17
C SER A 230 -4.88 -2.20 -8.27
N TYR A 231 -5.79 -2.50 -7.33
CA TYR A 231 -7.11 -1.88 -7.27
C TYR A 231 -7.89 -2.00 -8.60
N ASN A 232 -8.09 -3.23 -9.05
CA ASN A 232 -8.88 -3.60 -10.21
C ASN A 232 -9.79 -4.80 -9.87
N LEU A 233 -10.43 -5.40 -10.88
CA LEU A 233 -11.28 -6.58 -10.76
C LEU A 233 -10.67 -7.77 -11.52
N LEU A 234 -9.33 -7.84 -11.60
CA LEU A 234 -8.62 -8.88 -12.34
C LEU A 234 -8.83 -10.25 -11.68
N SER A 235 -8.84 -11.30 -12.51
CA SER A 235 -9.05 -12.69 -12.12
C SER A 235 -7.92 -13.59 -12.62
N GLY A 236 -8.06 -14.90 -12.38
CA GLY A 236 -7.06 -15.88 -12.80
C GLY A 236 -5.84 -15.87 -11.90
N SER A 237 -4.72 -16.41 -12.39
CA SER A 237 -3.46 -16.53 -11.64
C SER A 237 -2.37 -15.65 -12.24
N ILE A 238 -1.26 -15.48 -11.50
CA ILE A 238 -0.05 -14.86 -12.05
C ILE A 238 0.47 -15.77 -13.17
N PRO A 239 0.59 -15.29 -14.42
CA PRO A 239 0.96 -16.13 -15.53
C PRO A 239 2.42 -16.57 -15.41
N LEU A 240 2.69 -17.87 -15.60
CA LEU A 240 4.03 -18.46 -15.51
C LEU A 240 5.09 -17.71 -16.34
N ASN A 241 4.71 -17.20 -17.51
CA ASN A 241 5.62 -16.48 -18.38
C ASN A 241 6.07 -15.12 -17.82
N ILE A 242 5.51 -14.61 -16.71
CA ILE A 242 5.94 -13.34 -16.11
C ILE A 242 7.45 -13.29 -15.83
N VAL A 243 8.07 -14.46 -15.64
CA VAL A 243 9.52 -14.66 -15.51
C VAL A 243 10.34 -14.15 -16.70
N GLY A 244 9.71 -14.02 -17.88
CA GLY A 244 10.33 -13.39 -19.04
C GLY A 244 10.61 -11.89 -18.84
N CYS A 245 9.93 -11.24 -17.89
CA CYS A 245 10.24 -9.90 -17.41
C CYS A 245 11.39 -9.94 -16.40
N PHE A 246 12.54 -10.50 -16.76
CA PHE A 246 13.69 -10.71 -15.86
C PHE A 246 14.32 -9.42 -15.31
N GLN A 247 13.92 -8.24 -15.77
CA GLN A 247 14.34 -6.94 -15.25
C GLN A 247 13.35 -6.36 -14.22
N LEU A 248 12.31 -7.11 -13.85
CA LEU A 248 11.24 -6.64 -12.98
C LEU A 248 11.78 -6.33 -11.57
N LEU A 249 11.55 -5.10 -11.13
CA LEU A 249 11.88 -4.58 -9.80
C LEU A 249 10.63 -4.48 -8.93
N GLU A 250 9.47 -4.25 -9.53
CA GLU A 250 8.20 -4.03 -8.83
C GLU A 250 7.04 -4.79 -9.50
N LEU A 251 6.34 -5.59 -8.69
CA LEU A 251 5.11 -6.27 -9.06
C LEU A 251 4.03 -5.98 -8.01
N LYS A 252 3.12 -5.06 -8.34
CA LYS A 252 1.93 -4.73 -7.54
C LYS A 252 0.67 -5.26 -8.21
N LEU A 253 0.01 -6.18 -7.53
CA LEU A 253 -1.23 -6.84 -7.96
C LEU A 253 -2.33 -6.78 -6.89
N ASN A 254 -2.11 -6.04 -5.81
CA ASN A 254 -2.98 -6.01 -4.66
C ASN A 254 -4.38 -5.46 -4.94
N ASN A 255 -5.35 -5.83 -4.11
CA ASN A 255 -6.76 -5.41 -4.26
C ASN A 255 -7.33 -5.82 -5.63
N ASN A 256 -7.32 -7.13 -5.90
CA ASN A 256 -7.91 -7.75 -7.10
C ASN A 256 -8.66 -9.03 -6.70
N ASN A 257 -9.13 -9.80 -7.69
CA ASN A 257 -9.75 -11.10 -7.50
C ASN A 257 -8.87 -12.23 -8.06
N LEU A 258 -7.54 -12.07 -8.00
CA LEU A 258 -6.58 -13.09 -8.43
C LEU A 258 -6.65 -14.30 -7.50
N SER A 259 -6.31 -15.48 -8.02
CA SER A 259 -6.37 -16.75 -7.31
C SER A 259 -5.31 -17.73 -7.82
N GLY A 260 -5.30 -18.94 -7.24
CA GLY A 260 -4.31 -19.97 -7.52
C GLY A 260 -3.11 -19.88 -6.58
N ALA A 261 -2.10 -20.72 -6.81
CA ALA A 261 -0.90 -20.74 -5.99
C ALA A 261 0.15 -19.75 -6.48
N ILE A 262 1.04 -19.33 -5.57
CA ILE A 262 2.28 -18.65 -5.92
C ILE A 262 3.15 -19.66 -6.69
N GLN A 263 3.47 -19.35 -7.94
CA GLN A 263 4.15 -20.30 -8.84
C GLN A 263 5.65 -20.39 -8.52
N PRO A 264 6.24 -21.60 -8.50
CA PRO A 264 7.66 -21.80 -8.21
C PRO A 264 8.62 -21.01 -9.11
N GLU A 265 8.23 -20.77 -10.37
CA GLU A 265 9.02 -20.11 -11.40
C GLU A 265 9.28 -18.62 -11.12
N LEU A 266 8.54 -18.01 -10.19
CA LEU A 266 8.81 -16.63 -9.76
C LEU A 266 10.24 -16.44 -9.22
N ASP A 267 10.92 -17.53 -8.84
CA ASP A 267 12.32 -17.55 -8.43
C ASP A 267 13.30 -16.95 -9.45
N ALA A 268 12.92 -16.93 -10.74
CA ALA A 268 13.69 -16.33 -11.82
C ALA A 268 13.72 -14.79 -11.78
N LEU A 269 12.83 -14.14 -11.02
CA LEU A 269 12.79 -12.69 -10.86
C LEU A 269 13.75 -12.22 -9.74
N ASP A 270 15.04 -12.52 -9.90
CA ASP A 270 16.07 -12.27 -8.88
C ASP A 270 16.28 -10.79 -8.54
N SER A 271 15.88 -9.89 -9.43
CA SER A 271 15.96 -8.44 -9.31
C SER A 271 14.74 -7.82 -8.63
N LEU A 272 13.69 -8.61 -8.36
CA LEU A 272 12.44 -8.14 -7.77
C LEU A 272 12.69 -7.61 -6.36
N LYS A 273 12.26 -6.36 -6.12
CA LYS A 273 12.38 -5.66 -4.85
C LYS A 273 11.05 -5.56 -4.11
N ILE A 274 9.96 -5.38 -4.86
CA ILE A 274 8.62 -5.22 -4.33
C ILE A 274 7.73 -6.30 -4.92
N LEU A 275 7.17 -7.13 -4.04
CA LEU A 275 6.11 -8.06 -4.36
C LEU A 275 4.91 -7.76 -3.45
N ASP A 276 3.85 -7.21 -4.04
CA ASP A 276 2.61 -6.92 -3.33
C ASP A 276 1.45 -7.61 -4.05
N ILE A 277 0.96 -8.69 -3.45
CA ILE A 277 -0.19 -9.46 -3.93
C ILE A 277 -1.31 -9.48 -2.88
N SER A 278 -1.25 -8.57 -1.91
CA SER A 278 -2.20 -8.50 -0.80
C SER A 278 -3.65 -8.30 -1.27
N ASN A 279 -4.63 -8.68 -0.45
CA ASN A 279 -6.04 -8.52 -0.76
C ASN A 279 -6.44 -9.19 -2.10
N ASN A 280 -6.25 -10.50 -2.16
CA ASN A 280 -6.59 -11.39 -3.28
C ASN A 280 -7.09 -12.74 -2.74
N ASN A 281 -7.23 -13.76 -3.59
CA ASN A 281 -7.64 -15.12 -3.22
C ASN A 281 -6.52 -16.16 -3.50
N PHE A 282 -5.25 -15.81 -3.30
CA PHE A 282 -4.14 -16.75 -3.47
C PHE A 282 -4.21 -17.87 -2.42
N ILE A 283 -3.91 -19.10 -2.84
CA ILE A 283 -4.00 -20.31 -2.01
C ILE A 283 -2.67 -21.06 -1.96
N GLY A 284 -2.56 -22.03 -1.04
CA GLY A 284 -1.41 -22.92 -0.93
C GLY A 284 -0.23 -22.28 -0.19
N GLU A 285 0.93 -22.90 -0.28
CA GLU A 285 2.11 -22.51 0.50
C GLU A 285 3.03 -21.55 -0.25
N ILE A 286 3.91 -20.85 0.49
CA ILE A 286 5.02 -20.11 -0.10
C ILE A 286 6.02 -21.12 -0.67
N PRO A 287 6.29 -21.17 -1.99
CA PRO A 287 7.18 -22.17 -2.56
C PRO A 287 8.62 -21.98 -2.07
N LEU A 288 9.32 -23.08 -1.75
CA LEU A 288 10.73 -23.02 -1.33
C LEU A 288 11.63 -22.36 -2.39
N THR A 289 11.27 -22.44 -3.67
CA THR A 289 12.01 -21.84 -4.78
C THR A 289 12.05 -20.32 -4.73
N LEU A 290 11.09 -19.64 -4.08
CA LEU A 290 11.11 -18.18 -3.93
C LEU A 290 12.34 -17.66 -3.16
N ALA A 291 13.13 -18.55 -2.57
CA ALA A 291 14.53 -18.30 -2.17
C ALA A 291 15.39 -17.64 -3.28
N GLY A 292 15.02 -17.77 -4.55
CA GLY A 292 15.66 -17.13 -5.70
C GLY A 292 15.51 -15.61 -5.75
N CYS A 293 14.42 -15.05 -5.21
CA CYS A 293 14.11 -13.62 -5.20
C CYS A 293 14.91 -12.86 -4.12
N ARG A 294 16.23 -12.89 -4.21
CA ARG A 294 17.14 -12.39 -3.15
C ARG A 294 17.13 -10.87 -2.97
N SER A 295 16.62 -10.14 -3.96
CA SER A 295 16.57 -8.68 -3.92
C SER A 295 15.33 -8.11 -3.23
N LEU A 296 14.43 -8.96 -2.72
CA LEU A 296 13.19 -8.53 -2.08
C LEU A 296 13.47 -7.62 -0.87
N GLU A 297 12.84 -6.45 -0.88
CA GLU A 297 12.88 -5.44 0.17
C GLU A 297 11.47 -5.25 0.80
N ILE A 298 10.41 -5.38 0.00
CA ILE A 298 9.01 -5.24 0.43
C ILE A 298 8.23 -6.45 -0.07
N VAL A 299 7.65 -7.20 0.87
CA VAL A 299 6.79 -8.34 0.58
C VAL A 299 5.49 -8.18 1.34
N ASP A 300 4.39 -8.05 0.60
CA ASP A 300 3.04 -8.03 1.17
C ASP A 300 2.18 -9.11 0.51
N LEU A 301 1.88 -10.15 1.28
CA LEU A 301 1.03 -11.27 0.90
C LEU A 301 -0.27 -11.30 1.72
N SER A 302 -0.58 -10.22 2.46
CA SER A 302 -1.67 -10.22 3.44
C SER A 302 -3.06 -10.37 2.81
N SER A 303 -4.05 -10.75 3.61
CA SER A 303 -5.45 -10.87 3.19
C SER A 303 -5.60 -11.75 1.94
N ASN A 304 -5.18 -13.01 2.10
CA ASN A 304 -5.26 -14.07 1.12
C ASN A 304 -5.67 -15.38 1.83
N ASN A 305 -5.62 -16.51 1.12
CA ASN A 305 -5.88 -17.86 1.65
C ASN A 305 -4.61 -18.72 1.62
N LEU A 306 -3.44 -18.11 1.82
CA LEU A 306 -2.16 -18.81 1.86
C LEU A 306 -2.04 -19.60 3.17
N SER A 307 -1.39 -20.74 3.10
CA SER A 307 -1.31 -21.71 4.21
C SER A 307 0.09 -22.34 4.30
N GLY A 308 0.25 -23.30 5.22
CA GLY A 308 1.52 -23.98 5.46
C GLY A 308 2.39 -23.27 6.49
N GLU A 309 3.59 -23.79 6.69
CA GLU A 309 4.58 -23.26 7.64
C GLU A 309 5.52 -22.25 6.96
N LEU A 310 6.10 -21.34 7.76
CA LEU A 310 7.17 -20.46 7.28
C LEU A 310 8.44 -21.27 6.99
N ASN A 311 8.83 -21.34 5.72
CA ASN A 311 9.98 -22.11 5.27
C ASN A 311 11.22 -21.25 4.98
N GLU A 312 12.35 -21.90 4.69
CA GLU A 312 13.65 -21.25 4.48
C GLU A 312 13.74 -20.36 3.23
N ALA A 313 12.71 -20.26 2.38
CA ALA A 313 12.71 -19.31 1.27
C ALA A 313 12.81 -17.87 1.78
N ILE A 314 11.99 -17.53 2.79
CA ILE A 314 11.90 -16.19 3.36
C ILE A 314 13.24 -15.78 3.97
N LEU A 315 13.98 -16.72 4.57
CA LEU A 315 15.32 -16.49 5.12
C LEU A 315 16.32 -15.93 4.09
N LYS A 316 16.12 -16.21 2.79
CA LYS A 316 17.03 -15.74 1.73
C LYS A 316 16.79 -14.29 1.30
N TRP A 317 15.70 -13.66 1.74
CA TRP A 317 15.39 -12.26 1.43
C TRP A 317 16.13 -11.32 2.41
N THR A 318 17.46 -11.31 2.34
CA THR A 318 18.31 -10.63 3.32
C THR A 318 18.16 -9.10 3.34
N SER A 319 17.55 -8.54 2.29
CA SER A 319 17.32 -7.10 2.12
C SER A 319 15.95 -6.63 2.60
N LEU A 320 15.15 -7.52 3.24
CA LEU A 320 13.81 -7.18 3.71
C LEU A 320 13.78 -5.96 4.63
N ARG A 321 12.83 -5.09 4.34
CA ARG A 321 12.43 -3.91 5.12
C ARG A 321 10.99 -4.06 5.62
N PHE A 322 10.13 -4.70 4.84
CA PHE A 322 8.73 -4.90 5.17
C PHE A 322 8.29 -6.31 4.79
N LEU A 323 7.68 -7.01 5.74
CA LEU A 323 7.06 -8.32 5.52
C LEU A 323 5.66 -8.31 6.15
N SER A 324 4.63 -8.52 5.33
CA SER A 324 3.27 -8.73 5.80
C SER A 324 2.72 -10.05 5.24
N LEU A 325 2.33 -10.94 6.16
CA LEU A 325 1.63 -12.19 5.90
C LEU A 325 0.27 -12.22 6.61
N ALA A 326 -0.20 -11.06 7.08
CA ALA A 326 -1.40 -10.95 7.91
C ALA A 326 -2.64 -11.53 7.23
N ASP A 327 -3.63 -11.95 8.02
CA ASP A 327 -4.94 -12.37 7.51
C ASP A 327 -4.83 -13.47 6.43
N ASN A 328 -4.27 -14.61 6.84
CA ASN A 328 -4.05 -15.81 6.03
C ASN A 328 -4.25 -17.07 6.92
N ASP A 329 -4.02 -18.25 6.35
CA ASP A 329 -4.14 -19.55 7.00
C ASP A 329 -2.76 -20.17 7.37
N PHE A 330 -1.69 -19.36 7.52
CA PHE A 330 -0.36 -19.85 7.89
C PHE A 330 -0.36 -20.47 9.28
N ASN A 331 0.42 -21.53 9.48
CA ASN A 331 0.46 -22.31 10.72
C ASN A 331 1.88 -22.75 11.09
N GLY A 332 1.98 -23.62 12.09
CA GLY A 332 3.26 -24.09 12.62
C GLY A 332 3.89 -23.10 13.61
N ALA A 333 5.14 -23.37 13.98
CA ALA A 333 5.88 -22.53 14.91
C ALA A 333 6.61 -21.39 14.19
N LEU A 334 6.76 -20.25 14.87
CA LEU A 334 7.59 -19.16 14.37
C LEU A 334 9.07 -19.60 14.35
N PRO A 335 9.78 -19.47 13.23
CA PRO A 335 11.17 -19.90 13.14
C PRO A 335 12.14 -18.87 13.73
N ASN A 336 13.22 -19.32 14.37
CA ASN A 336 14.21 -18.44 15.02
C ASN A 336 14.87 -17.41 14.09
N TRP A 337 14.92 -17.71 12.79
CA TRP A 337 15.54 -16.83 11.80
C TRP A 337 14.65 -15.65 11.38
N LEU A 338 13.36 -15.65 11.74
CA LEU A 338 12.37 -14.63 11.37
C LEU A 338 12.80 -13.21 11.78
N PHE A 339 13.55 -13.09 12.87
CA PHE A 339 14.00 -11.80 13.42
C PHE A 339 15.45 -11.47 13.06
N SER A 340 16.07 -12.21 12.14
CA SER A 340 17.50 -12.06 11.80
C SER A 340 17.81 -11.10 10.66
N TYR A 341 16.84 -10.28 10.23
CA TYR A 341 17.01 -9.30 9.15
C TYR A 341 17.55 -7.96 9.67
N GLU A 342 18.68 -7.51 9.13
CA GLU A 342 19.34 -6.27 9.57
C GLU A 342 18.53 -5.00 9.25
N HIS A 343 17.82 -5.00 8.12
CA HIS A 343 17.13 -3.82 7.58
C HIS A 343 15.61 -3.80 7.83
N ILE A 344 15.07 -4.82 8.50
CA ILE A 344 13.63 -4.94 8.71
C ILE A 344 13.10 -3.78 9.55
N GLN A 345 11.99 -3.21 9.11
CA GLN A 345 11.28 -2.11 9.76
C GLN A 345 9.94 -2.58 10.30
N PHE A 346 9.24 -3.45 9.57
CA PHE A 346 7.94 -3.96 10.01
C PHE A 346 7.77 -5.43 9.64
N ILE A 347 7.26 -6.20 10.60
CA ILE A 347 6.80 -7.58 10.40
C ILE A 347 5.35 -7.65 10.89
N ASP A 348 4.45 -8.05 10.00
CA ASP A 348 3.04 -8.30 10.32
C ASP A 348 2.68 -9.76 10.00
N LEU A 349 2.44 -10.55 11.05
CA LEU A 349 1.96 -11.93 10.96
C LEU A 349 0.59 -12.08 11.61
N SER A 350 -0.14 -10.99 11.78
CA SER A 350 -1.40 -10.98 12.52
C SER A 350 -2.48 -11.83 11.86
N SER A 351 -3.48 -12.25 12.62
CA SER A 351 -4.65 -12.99 12.12
C SER A 351 -4.27 -14.22 11.29
N ASN A 352 -3.52 -15.14 11.89
CA ASN A 352 -3.08 -16.41 11.30
C ASN A 352 -3.27 -17.55 12.31
N ASN A 353 -2.81 -18.75 11.97
CA ASN A 353 -2.86 -19.93 12.83
C ASN A 353 -1.47 -20.32 13.39
N PHE A 354 -0.55 -19.36 13.58
CA PHE A 354 0.77 -19.64 14.18
C PHE A 354 0.62 -20.10 15.63
N SER A 355 1.46 -21.05 16.04
CA SER A 355 1.39 -21.68 17.37
C SER A 355 2.78 -21.87 17.98
N GLY A 356 2.83 -22.33 19.24
CA GLY A 356 4.09 -22.49 19.96
C GLY A 356 4.65 -21.16 20.44
N PHE A 357 5.96 -21.13 20.70
CA PHE A 357 6.62 -20.01 21.38
C PHE A 357 7.06 -18.93 20.41
N ILE A 358 7.17 -17.69 20.90
CA ILE A 358 7.89 -16.61 20.20
C ILE A 358 9.40 -16.88 20.38
N PRO A 359 10.19 -17.06 19.30
CA PRO A 359 11.63 -17.27 19.40
C PRO A 359 12.36 -16.14 20.11
N ASP A 360 13.25 -16.50 21.04
CA ASP A 360 14.12 -15.55 21.71
C ASP A 360 15.41 -15.29 20.92
N GLY A 361 15.98 -14.09 21.09
CA GLY A 361 17.41 -13.87 20.86
C GLY A 361 17.85 -13.15 19.58
N ASN A 362 16.95 -12.74 18.67
CA ASN A 362 17.36 -12.11 17.40
C ASN A 362 16.78 -10.72 17.10
N PHE A 363 15.87 -10.19 17.93
CA PHE A 363 15.21 -8.90 17.66
C PHE A 363 16.14 -7.70 17.53
N ASN A 364 17.29 -7.73 18.22
CA ASN A 364 18.27 -6.64 18.24
C ASN A 364 19.16 -6.58 16.98
N ILE A 365 19.06 -7.57 16.07
CA ILE A 365 19.76 -7.59 14.78
C ILE A 365 19.22 -6.48 13.86
N SER A 366 17.91 -6.22 13.91
CA SER A 366 17.31 -5.11 13.19
C SER A 366 17.83 -3.77 13.71
N LEU A 367 18.48 -3.01 12.83
CA LEU A 367 18.94 -1.66 13.14
C LEU A 367 17.77 -0.72 13.49
N SER A 368 16.62 -0.95 12.85
CA SER A 368 15.38 -0.19 13.07
C SER A 368 14.79 -0.48 14.44
N PHE A 369 14.67 -1.76 14.83
CA PHE A 369 14.15 -2.14 16.15
C PHE A 369 15.10 -1.68 17.27
N ASN A 370 16.41 -1.83 17.08
CA ASN A 370 17.39 -1.60 18.14
C ASN A 370 17.69 -0.10 18.38
N SER A 371 18.00 0.67 17.33
CA SER A 371 18.68 1.97 17.52
C SER A 371 17.85 3.22 17.23
N GLY A 372 16.61 3.08 16.74
CA GLY A 372 15.76 4.21 16.36
C GLY A 372 16.35 5.13 15.27
N LYS A 373 17.53 4.80 14.73
CA LYS A 373 18.08 5.39 13.51
C LYS A 373 17.26 4.86 12.34
N ILE A 374 16.06 5.39 12.19
CA ILE A 374 15.37 5.41 10.91
C ILE A 374 16.42 5.97 9.92
N THR A 375 16.81 5.20 8.92
CA THR A 375 17.48 5.78 7.75
C THR A 375 16.52 6.84 7.22
N THR A 376 16.79 8.09 7.57
CA THR A 376 15.94 9.25 7.28
C THR A 376 15.85 9.41 5.78
N TYR A 377 14.87 8.75 5.16
CA TYR A 377 14.23 9.29 3.98
C TYR A 377 13.26 10.34 4.47
N THR A 378 13.64 11.59 4.29
CA THR A 378 12.86 12.78 4.61
C THR A 378 11.43 12.66 4.09
N ASN A 379 10.43 12.66 4.98
CA ASN A 379 9.43 13.73 5.01
C ASN A 379 8.45 13.60 6.19
N THR A 380 8.10 14.77 6.69
CA THR A 380 7.12 15.09 7.72
C THR A 380 5.73 14.52 7.41
N GLY A 381 5.13 13.81 8.38
CA GLY A 381 3.67 13.67 8.54
C GLY A 381 2.87 13.04 7.39
N SER A 382 3.53 12.40 6.43
CA SER A 382 2.93 11.73 5.28
C SER A 382 3.48 10.30 5.24
N SER A 383 2.77 9.34 4.65
CA SER A 383 3.21 7.94 4.49
C SER A 383 4.71 7.84 4.17
N ALA A 384 5.43 6.89 4.79
CA ALA A 384 6.84 6.70 4.47
C ALA A 384 6.92 6.13 3.06
N LYS A 385 7.35 6.94 2.09
CA LYS A 385 7.41 6.49 0.69
C LYS A 385 8.75 5.82 0.39
N TYR A 386 8.70 4.55 0.02
CA TYR A 386 9.85 3.84 -0.53
C TYR A 386 9.87 4.03 -2.04
N ARG A 387 10.97 4.57 -2.57
CA ARG A 387 11.07 4.93 -3.99
C ARG A 387 12.01 3.97 -4.74
N VAL A 388 11.47 3.21 -5.69
CA VAL A 388 12.25 2.46 -6.68
C VAL A 388 12.50 3.37 -7.88
N VAL A 389 13.76 3.63 -8.23
CA VAL A 389 14.08 4.48 -9.38
C VAL A 389 14.61 3.62 -10.53
N VAL A 390 14.03 3.82 -11.70
CA VAL A 390 14.40 3.24 -12.98
C VAL A 390 14.87 4.35 -13.92
N ILE A 391 16.03 4.14 -14.55
CA ILE A 391 16.57 5.10 -15.52
C ILE A 391 16.10 4.70 -16.92
N VAL A 392 15.22 5.51 -17.51
CA VAL A 392 14.81 5.40 -18.90
C VAL A 392 15.82 6.12 -19.80
N ARG A 393 15.99 5.64 -21.04
CA ARG A 393 16.88 6.27 -22.05
C ARG A 393 16.65 7.79 -22.13
N GLY A 394 17.72 8.56 -21.96
CA GLY A 394 17.75 10.01 -22.16
C GLY A 394 17.57 10.87 -20.91
N ASN A 395 18.00 10.40 -19.73
CA ASN A 395 17.98 11.09 -18.43
C ASN A 395 16.58 11.30 -17.82
N HIS A 396 15.58 10.51 -18.24
CA HIS A 396 14.29 10.47 -17.55
C HIS A 396 14.35 9.39 -16.47
N GLU A 397 14.38 9.81 -15.20
CA GLU A 397 14.22 8.91 -14.07
C GLU A 397 12.73 8.63 -13.86
N LEU A 398 12.31 7.38 -14.02
CA LEU A 398 11.03 6.92 -13.51
C LEU A 398 11.22 6.57 -12.04
N GLY A 399 10.56 7.30 -11.15
CA GLY A 399 10.49 6.95 -9.75
C GLY A 399 9.13 6.33 -9.45
N PHE A 400 9.12 5.12 -8.91
CA PHE A 400 7.94 4.43 -8.43
C PHE A 400 7.92 4.53 -6.91
N GLU A 401 6.81 4.96 -6.35
CA GLU A 401 6.65 5.11 -4.91
C GLU A 401 5.79 3.98 -4.37
N TYR A 402 6.20 3.42 -3.23
CA TYR A 402 5.45 2.48 -2.42
C TYR A 402 5.18 3.14 -1.07
N ASP A 403 3.92 3.21 -0.66
CA ASP A 403 3.55 3.72 0.65
C ASP A 403 3.83 2.64 1.71
N LEU A 404 4.96 2.75 2.41
CA LEU A 404 5.25 1.91 3.56
C LEU A 404 4.52 2.42 4.81
N LEU A 405 4.24 1.48 5.71
CA LEU A 405 3.96 1.84 7.09
C LEU A 405 5.13 2.68 7.63
N SER A 406 4.79 3.88 8.10
CA SER A 406 5.78 4.79 8.69
C SER A 406 6.27 4.32 10.07
N SER A 407 5.56 3.38 10.68
CA SER A 407 5.91 2.78 11.96
C SER A 407 6.97 1.70 11.78
N VAL A 408 7.88 1.64 12.76
CA VAL A 408 8.77 0.50 12.96
C VAL A 408 8.11 -0.42 13.98
N GLY A 409 7.84 -1.68 13.65
CA GLY A 409 7.00 -2.49 14.52
C GLY A 409 6.91 -3.98 14.23
N LEU A 410 6.22 -4.66 15.14
CA LEU A 410 5.93 -6.09 15.10
C LEU A 410 4.46 -6.31 15.47
N ASP A 411 3.71 -6.95 14.59
CA ASP A 411 2.36 -7.43 14.87
C ASP A 411 2.32 -8.96 14.75
N LEU A 412 2.02 -9.63 15.87
CA LEU A 412 1.79 -11.07 15.96
C LEU A 412 0.38 -11.39 16.50
N SER A 413 -0.53 -10.40 16.48
CA SER A 413 -1.83 -10.54 17.13
C SER A 413 -2.76 -11.53 16.43
N GLY A 414 -3.74 -12.06 17.13
CA GLY A 414 -4.74 -12.97 16.53
C GLY A 414 -4.11 -14.27 16.03
N ASN A 415 -3.31 -14.92 16.86
CA ASN A 415 -2.68 -16.22 16.59
C ASN A 415 -2.89 -17.17 17.79
N PHE A 416 -2.29 -18.36 17.74
CA PHE A 416 -2.28 -19.34 18.83
C PHE A 416 -0.93 -19.42 19.55
N LEU A 417 -0.17 -18.33 19.59
CA LEU A 417 1.15 -18.29 20.25
C LEU A 417 1.01 -18.49 21.75
N SER A 418 1.95 -19.21 22.35
CA SER A 418 1.92 -19.60 23.77
C SER A 418 3.29 -19.47 24.44
N GLY A 419 3.33 -19.72 25.75
CA GLY A 419 4.51 -19.51 26.59
C GLY A 419 4.76 -18.04 26.92
N GLU A 420 5.92 -17.78 27.50
CA GLU A 420 6.28 -16.45 27.97
C GLU A 420 6.70 -15.51 26.83
N ILE A 421 6.51 -14.20 27.03
CA ILE A 421 7.03 -13.19 26.12
C ILE A 421 8.56 -13.11 26.28
N PRO A 422 9.37 -13.22 25.21
CA PRO A 422 10.83 -13.19 25.33
C PRO A 422 11.37 -11.85 25.87
N GLU A 423 12.29 -11.90 26.82
CA GLU A 423 12.95 -10.69 27.38
C GLU A 423 13.67 -9.89 26.29
N GLY A 424 14.23 -10.53 25.26
CA GLY A 424 14.92 -9.86 24.16
C GLY A 424 14.03 -8.96 23.29
N LEU A 425 12.69 -9.08 23.39
CA LEU A 425 11.74 -8.21 22.71
C LEU A 425 11.55 -6.87 23.44
N PHE A 426 11.84 -6.84 24.74
CA PHE A 426 11.68 -5.66 25.58
C PHE A 426 13.02 -4.94 25.75
N GLY A 427 13.00 -3.62 25.56
CA GLY A 427 14.21 -2.78 25.54
C GLY A 427 14.72 -2.40 24.15
N LEU A 428 14.01 -2.80 23.09
CA LEU A 428 14.24 -2.33 21.71
C LEU A 428 13.87 -0.83 21.60
N GLN A 429 14.88 0.04 21.54
CA GLN A 429 14.68 1.49 21.67
C GLN A 429 14.01 2.13 20.45
N GLY A 430 14.11 1.49 19.28
CA GLY A 430 13.54 1.97 18.02
C GLY A 430 12.17 1.41 17.67
N LEU A 431 11.68 0.40 18.41
CA LEU A 431 10.36 -0.18 18.17
C LEU A 431 9.26 0.82 18.53
N GLN A 432 8.36 1.10 17.60
CA GLN A 432 7.26 2.06 17.75
C GLN A 432 5.90 1.38 17.93
N TYR A 433 5.71 0.19 17.36
CA TYR A 433 4.46 -0.55 17.38
C TYR A 433 4.73 -2.00 17.80
N LEU A 434 4.07 -2.45 18.87
CA LEU A 434 4.12 -3.84 19.31
C LEU A 434 2.70 -4.31 19.63
N ASN A 435 2.24 -5.32 18.90
CA ASN A 435 0.94 -5.93 19.12
C ASN A 435 1.08 -7.45 19.21
N LEU A 436 0.79 -8.00 20.40
CA LEU A 436 0.78 -9.43 20.71
C LEU A 436 -0.60 -9.89 21.18
N SER A 437 -1.63 -9.07 20.96
CA SER A 437 -2.98 -9.32 21.47
C SER A 437 -3.63 -10.57 20.86
N TYR A 438 -4.68 -11.09 21.52
CA TYR A 438 -5.41 -12.26 21.03
C TYR A 438 -4.50 -13.46 20.75
N ASN A 439 -3.73 -13.86 21.75
CA ASN A 439 -2.89 -15.06 21.76
C ASN A 439 -3.12 -15.86 23.05
N SER A 440 -2.32 -16.90 23.29
CA SER A 440 -2.31 -17.70 24.51
C SER A 440 -1.02 -17.49 25.33
N LEU A 441 -0.45 -16.28 25.30
CA LEU A 441 0.80 -15.96 25.99
C LEU A 441 0.60 -15.97 27.51
N GLU A 442 1.59 -16.49 28.24
CA GLU A 442 1.59 -16.64 29.69
C GLU A 442 2.84 -15.98 30.32
N GLY A 443 3.07 -16.22 31.60
CA GLY A 443 4.19 -15.62 32.33
C GLY A 443 3.93 -14.16 32.71
N GLN A 444 5.00 -13.40 32.97
CA GLN A 444 4.92 -11.99 33.34
C GLN A 444 5.27 -11.10 32.15
N ILE A 445 4.85 -9.83 32.19
CA ILE A 445 5.34 -8.84 31.24
C ILE A 445 6.85 -8.62 31.50
N PRO A 446 7.73 -8.83 30.50
CA PRO A 446 9.18 -8.72 30.69
C PRO A 446 9.66 -7.37 31.22
N THR A 447 10.84 -7.38 31.83
CA THR A 447 11.50 -6.15 32.27
C THR A 447 12.10 -5.38 31.09
N GLY A 448 12.34 -4.08 31.23
CA GLY A 448 12.96 -3.27 30.16
C GLY A 448 11.98 -2.55 29.24
N LEU A 449 10.67 -2.68 29.47
CA LEU A 449 9.64 -1.86 28.80
C LEU A 449 9.96 -0.35 28.91
N GLU A 450 10.52 0.08 30.03
CA GLU A 450 10.94 1.47 30.28
C GLU A 450 12.04 1.99 29.34
N ASN A 451 12.75 1.10 28.63
CA ASN A 451 13.81 1.45 27.70
C ASN A 451 13.34 1.58 26.25
N MET A 452 12.07 1.27 25.95
CA MET A 452 11.52 1.33 24.59
C MET A 452 11.07 2.74 24.21
N TRP A 453 11.99 3.70 24.18
CA TRP A 453 11.65 5.14 24.14
C TRP A 453 10.85 5.60 22.91
N SER A 454 10.92 4.87 21.80
CA SER A 454 10.16 5.19 20.58
C SER A 454 8.75 4.57 20.55
N LEU A 455 8.37 3.79 21.57
CA LEU A 455 7.12 3.03 21.57
C LEU A 455 5.90 3.95 21.62
N LYS A 456 5.04 3.84 20.61
CA LYS A 456 3.79 4.59 20.44
C LYS A 456 2.56 3.73 20.71
N THR A 457 2.61 2.46 20.34
CA THR A 457 1.51 1.50 20.49
C THR A 457 2.01 0.23 21.16
N LEU A 458 1.36 -0.16 22.25
CA LEU A 458 1.54 -1.44 22.91
C LEU A 458 0.18 -2.11 23.17
N ASP A 459 -0.06 -3.25 22.54
CA ASP A 459 -1.23 -4.09 22.81
C ASP A 459 -0.81 -5.52 23.20
N LEU A 460 -1.12 -5.90 24.43
CA LEU A 460 -0.92 -7.24 24.99
C LEU A 460 -2.25 -7.85 25.46
N SER A 461 -3.38 -7.29 25.04
CA SER A 461 -4.69 -7.70 25.52
C SER A 461 -5.08 -9.11 25.08
N HIS A 462 -6.08 -9.71 25.75
CA HIS A 462 -6.57 -11.04 25.40
C HIS A 462 -5.46 -12.10 25.36
N ASN A 463 -4.78 -12.25 26.48
CA ASN A 463 -3.76 -13.27 26.73
C ASN A 463 -3.96 -13.87 28.14
N SER A 464 -3.02 -14.70 28.59
CA SER A 464 -3.00 -15.30 29.92
C SER A 464 -1.86 -14.72 30.79
N LEU A 465 -1.49 -13.45 30.59
CA LEU A 465 -0.37 -12.82 31.31
C LEU A 465 -0.70 -12.63 32.79
N THR A 466 0.30 -12.86 33.63
CA THR A 466 0.24 -12.80 35.10
C THR A 466 1.23 -11.78 35.66
N GLY A 467 1.29 -11.65 36.98
CA GLY A 467 2.22 -10.73 37.64
C GLY A 467 1.71 -9.29 37.71
N GLN A 468 2.61 -8.35 38.01
CA GLN A 468 2.28 -6.93 38.19
C GLN A 468 2.48 -6.14 36.90
N VAL A 469 1.71 -5.07 36.73
CA VAL A 469 1.96 -4.09 35.65
C VAL A 469 3.30 -3.39 35.91
N PRO A 470 4.21 -3.29 34.92
CA PRO A 470 5.49 -2.62 35.08
C PRO A 470 5.34 -1.17 35.57
N ALA A 471 5.99 -0.85 36.69
CA ALA A 471 5.80 0.41 37.41
C ALA A 471 6.26 1.68 36.67
N ASN A 472 6.99 1.53 35.56
CA ASN A 472 7.72 2.63 34.92
C ASN A 472 7.30 2.94 33.47
N ILE A 473 6.12 2.48 33.04
CA ILE A 473 5.50 2.86 31.74
C ILE A 473 5.35 4.38 31.61
N SER A 474 5.28 5.11 32.73
CA SER A 474 5.26 6.57 32.74
C SER A 474 6.47 7.24 32.05
N GLY A 475 7.59 6.52 31.89
CA GLY A 475 8.78 6.96 31.17
C GLY A 475 8.64 6.94 29.64
N LEU A 476 7.64 6.24 29.09
CA LEU A 476 7.37 6.18 27.66
C LEU A 476 6.59 7.42 27.21
N GLN A 477 7.33 8.46 26.80
CA GLN A 477 6.74 9.76 26.45
C GLN A 477 5.96 9.74 25.13
N GLU A 478 6.38 8.90 24.18
CA GLU A 478 5.75 8.75 22.87
C GLU A 478 4.54 7.81 22.89
N LEU A 479 4.25 7.13 24.01
CA LEU A 479 3.19 6.14 24.10
C LEU A 479 1.81 6.80 23.99
N GLN A 480 1.11 6.48 22.90
CA GLN A 480 -0.20 6.99 22.53
C GLN A 480 -1.30 5.97 22.79
N PHE A 481 -0.99 4.67 22.66
CA PHE A 481 -1.93 3.60 22.89
C PHE A 481 -1.32 2.50 23.77
N LEU A 482 -2.08 2.09 24.79
CA LEU A 482 -1.75 0.99 25.69
C LEU A 482 -3.00 0.16 25.94
N ASN A 483 -2.89 -1.15 25.75
CA ASN A 483 -3.96 -2.09 26.08
C ASN A 483 -3.39 -3.37 26.71
N LEU A 484 -3.74 -3.60 27.97
CA LEU A 484 -3.38 -4.78 28.78
C LEU A 484 -4.63 -5.51 29.28
N SER A 485 -5.78 -5.26 28.65
CA SER A 485 -7.08 -5.80 29.09
C SER A 485 -7.18 -7.30 28.88
N TYR A 486 -8.08 -7.96 29.59
CA TYR A 486 -8.38 -9.39 29.48
C TYR A 486 -7.12 -10.26 29.62
N ASN A 487 -6.49 -10.17 30.79
CA ASN A 487 -5.36 -10.97 31.25
C ASN A 487 -5.59 -11.39 32.71
N PHE A 488 -4.60 -12.03 33.33
CA PHE A 488 -4.57 -12.39 34.76
C PHE A 488 -3.59 -11.50 35.55
N LEU A 489 -3.45 -10.23 35.16
CA LEU A 489 -2.58 -9.30 35.86
C LEU A 489 -3.16 -9.03 37.27
N SER A 490 -2.25 -8.78 38.21
CA SER A 490 -2.58 -8.64 39.62
C SER A 490 -1.80 -7.50 40.29
N GLY A 491 -2.23 -7.14 41.50
CA GLY A 491 -1.53 -6.14 42.31
C GLY A 491 -2.15 -4.74 42.15
N TYR A 492 -1.31 -3.71 42.27
CA TYR A 492 -1.77 -2.33 42.43
C TYR A 492 -1.14 -1.39 41.42
N VAL A 493 -1.97 -0.63 40.72
CA VAL A 493 -1.57 0.37 39.72
C VAL A 493 -1.81 1.77 40.32
N PRO A 494 -0.77 2.44 40.86
CA PRO A 494 -0.91 3.75 41.48
C PRO A 494 -1.23 4.86 40.47
N ARG A 495 -2.04 5.83 40.90
CA ARG A 495 -2.43 7.00 40.08
C ARG A 495 -1.22 7.79 39.57
N LYS A 496 -0.13 7.80 40.35
CA LYS A 496 1.12 8.53 40.03
C LYS A 496 1.78 8.09 38.72
N GLN A 497 1.49 6.88 38.23
CA GLN A 497 2.03 6.35 36.97
C GLN A 497 1.28 6.87 35.73
N ARG A 498 0.25 7.72 35.90
CA ARG A 498 -0.50 8.42 34.82
C ARG A 498 -1.17 7.48 33.81
N PHE A 499 -1.51 6.27 34.23
CA PHE A 499 -2.22 5.27 33.42
C PHE A 499 -3.66 5.65 33.07
N TRP A 500 -4.25 6.59 33.82
CA TRP A 500 -5.58 7.15 33.52
C TRP A 500 -5.69 7.74 32.11
N ARG A 501 -4.56 8.03 31.43
CA ARG A 501 -4.56 8.52 30.03
C ARG A 501 -4.97 7.44 29.01
N PHE A 502 -5.01 6.18 29.42
CA PHE A 502 -5.38 5.02 28.61
C PHE A 502 -6.67 4.39 29.18
N PRO A 503 -7.86 4.91 28.82
CA PRO A 503 -9.12 4.38 29.32
C PRO A 503 -9.33 2.94 28.84
N GLY A 504 -9.82 2.07 29.72
CA GLY A 504 -10.11 0.66 29.39
C GLY A 504 -8.90 -0.27 29.30
N ALA A 505 -7.67 0.26 29.37
CA ALA A 505 -6.43 -0.51 29.19
C ALA A 505 -6.24 -1.67 30.19
N PHE A 506 -6.98 -1.69 31.31
CA PHE A 506 -6.83 -2.68 32.38
C PHE A 506 -8.08 -3.53 32.62
N SER A 507 -9.13 -3.33 31.82
CA SER A 507 -10.40 -4.06 31.98
C SER A 507 -10.20 -5.57 31.92
N GLY A 508 -11.04 -6.35 32.62
CA GLY A 508 -10.98 -7.81 32.56
C GLY A 508 -9.79 -8.46 33.28
N ASN A 509 -9.06 -7.73 34.13
CA ASN A 509 -8.05 -8.28 35.05
C ASN A 509 -8.62 -8.36 36.48
N PRO A 510 -9.06 -9.53 36.98
CA PRO A 510 -9.86 -9.62 38.21
C PRO A 510 -9.08 -9.26 39.49
N ASP A 511 -7.78 -9.53 39.53
CA ASP A 511 -6.92 -9.32 40.71
C ASP A 511 -6.13 -8.00 40.65
N LEU A 512 -6.41 -7.15 39.66
CA LEU A 512 -5.72 -5.87 39.46
C LEU A 512 -6.54 -4.72 40.01
N CYS A 513 -5.95 -3.95 40.93
CA CYS A 513 -6.59 -2.76 41.47
C CYS A 513 -5.95 -1.47 40.92
N VAL A 514 -6.76 -0.64 40.25
CA VAL A 514 -6.32 0.61 39.62
C VAL A 514 -6.86 1.81 40.39
N GLU A 515 -5.95 2.67 40.85
CA GLU A 515 -6.30 3.84 41.65
C GLU A 515 -6.80 5.01 40.76
N PHE A 516 -8.11 5.20 40.67
CA PHE A 516 -8.71 6.29 39.90
C PHE A 516 -9.00 7.56 40.73
N SER A 517 -9.42 7.43 41.99
CA SER A 517 -9.87 8.57 42.81
C SER A 517 -9.86 8.32 44.33
N GLY A 518 -8.72 8.52 44.99
CA GLY A 518 -8.63 8.87 46.43
C GLY A 518 -9.11 7.86 47.48
N GLU A 519 -9.97 6.91 47.14
CA GLU A 519 -10.26 5.73 47.93
C GLU A 519 -9.28 4.65 47.51
N GLY A 520 -8.36 4.34 48.42
CA GLY A 520 -7.37 3.30 48.22
C GLY A 520 -8.04 1.94 48.04
N CYS A 521 -7.35 1.07 47.32
CA CYS A 521 -7.65 -0.35 47.20
C CYS A 521 -7.54 -1.02 48.58
N ALA A 522 -8.57 -0.90 49.41
CA ALA A 522 -8.64 -1.60 50.68
C ALA A 522 -9.09 -3.04 50.43
N THR A 523 -8.31 -3.97 50.96
CA THR A 523 -8.53 -5.43 50.93
C THR A 523 -9.98 -5.81 51.21
N ALA A 524 -10.60 -6.50 50.24
CA ALA A 524 -11.71 -7.43 50.36
C ALA A 524 -12.77 -7.12 51.44
N LYS A 525 -13.87 -6.48 51.03
CA LYS A 525 -15.24 -6.88 51.40
C LYS A 525 -16.16 -6.49 50.25
N PHE A 526 -16.69 -7.48 49.54
CA PHE A 526 -17.81 -7.28 48.62
C PHE A 526 -18.98 -6.65 49.39
N PRO A 527 -19.55 -5.50 48.97
CA PRO A 527 -20.86 -5.08 49.44
C PRO A 527 -21.93 -5.80 48.62
N GLU A 528 -22.74 -6.60 49.29
CA GLU A 528 -24.08 -6.95 48.81
C GLU A 528 -24.90 -5.66 48.62
N GLY A 529 -25.40 -5.45 47.40
CA GLY A 529 -26.66 -4.75 47.13
C GLY A 529 -26.63 -3.21 47.04
N ALA A 530 -26.84 -2.70 45.83
CA ALA A 530 -28.06 -1.97 45.45
C ALA A 530 -28.00 -1.66 43.95
N GLY A 531 -28.92 -2.25 43.18
CA GLY A 531 -29.07 -1.93 41.77
C GLY A 531 -29.71 -0.56 41.59
N GLU A 532 -29.09 0.28 40.77
CA GLU A 532 -29.78 1.34 40.04
C GLU A 532 -29.41 1.22 38.56
N MET A 533 -30.39 0.79 37.76
CA MET A 533 -30.38 0.89 36.32
C MET A 533 -30.42 2.37 35.91
N LEU A 534 -29.47 2.80 35.08
CA LEU A 534 -29.69 3.89 34.13
C LEU A 534 -29.15 3.46 32.76
N GLU A 535 -30.09 3.37 31.82
CA GLU A 535 -29.94 2.93 30.44
C GLU A 535 -28.98 3.81 29.62
N GLY A 536 -28.19 3.19 28.73
CA GLY A 536 -27.62 3.92 27.59
C GLY A 536 -26.41 3.29 26.89
N LYS A 537 -26.70 2.38 25.95
CA LYS A 537 -25.84 1.80 24.89
C LYS A 537 -24.91 0.66 25.28
N GLN A 538 -25.47 -0.52 24.99
CA GLN A 538 -24.98 -1.86 25.13
C GLN A 538 -24.18 -2.27 23.88
N GLU A 539 -22.90 -2.57 24.06
CA GLU A 539 -22.16 -3.53 23.24
C GLU A 539 -21.25 -4.31 24.19
N ASP A 540 -21.87 -5.14 25.03
CA ASP A 540 -21.17 -6.15 25.82
C ASP A 540 -20.83 -7.34 24.93
N GLY A 541 -19.59 -7.81 25.08
CA GLY A 541 -19.11 -9.06 24.54
C GLY A 541 -20.01 -10.22 24.98
N LEU A 542 -20.67 -10.83 24.02
CA LEU A 542 -21.32 -12.11 24.19
C LEU A 542 -20.44 -13.15 23.52
N ILE A 543 -20.03 -14.16 24.29
CA ILE A 543 -19.74 -15.49 23.74
C ILE A 543 -20.86 -15.78 22.75
N SER A 544 -20.52 -15.93 21.47
CA SER A 544 -21.49 -16.08 20.39
C SER A 544 -22.55 -17.10 20.81
N MET A 545 -23.80 -16.67 20.93
CA MET A 545 -24.93 -17.57 21.23
C MET A 545 -25.01 -18.71 20.22
N TRP A 546 -24.43 -18.54 19.02
CA TRP A 546 -24.25 -19.61 18.04
C TRP A 546 -23.22 -20.66 18.47
N ALA A 547 -22.09 -20.26 19.06
CA ALA A 547 -21.08 -21.20 19.56
C ALA A 547 -21.58 -22.01 20.77
N PHE A 548 -22.29 -21.36 21.71
CA PHE A 548 -22.96 -22.07 22.82
C PHE A 548 -24.12 -22.94 22.32
N GLY A 549 -24.88 -22.46 21.33
CA GLY A 549 -25.95 -23.22 20.67
C GLY A 549 -25.42 -24.47 19.97
N ILE A 550 -24.33 -24.36 19.21
CA ILE A 550 -23.73 -25.50 18.49
C ILE A 550 -23.10 -26.49 19.47
N SER A 551 -22.36 -26.04 20.49
CA SER A 551 -21.72 -26.97 21.46
C SER A 551 -22.76 -27.73 22.29
N SER A 552 -23.85 -27.07 22.70
CA SER A 552 -24.96 -27.71 23.41
C SER A 552 -25.72 -28.69 22.52
N PHE A 553 -25.93 -28.38 21.24
CA PHE A 553 -26.59 -29.27 20.29
C PHE A 553 -25.76 -30.52 19.97
N VAL A 554 -24.45 -30.36 19.74
CA VAL A 554 -23.52 -31.47 19.48
C VAL A 554 -23.40 -32.37 20.72
N SER A 555 -23.28 -31.79 21.91
CA SER A 555 -23.19 -32.55 23.15
C SER A 555 -24.46 -33.36 23.45
N PHE A 556 -25.64 -32.78 23.19
CA PHE A 556 -26.92 -33.47 23.34
C PHE A 556 -27.06 -34.63 22.36
N TYR A 557 -26.74 -34.42 21.09
CA TYR A 557 -26.86 -35.47 20.06
C TYR A 557 -25.85 -36.60 20.24
N VAL A 558 -24.61 -36.30 20.62
CA VAL A 558 -23.61 -37.33 20.95
C VAL A 558 -24.04 -38.13 22.18
N GLY A 559 -24.58 -37.47 23.21
CA GLY A 559 -25.14 -38.14 24.38
C GLY A 559 -26.30 -39.09 24.04
N VAL A 560 -27.23 -38.67 23.19
CA VAL A 560 -28.34 -39.50 22.71
C VAL A 560 -27.85 -40.69 21.87
N ILE A 561 -26.90 -40.48 20.94
CA ILE A 561 -26.35 -41.56 20.12
C ILE A 561 -25.62 -42.60 20.99
N VAL A 562 -24.84 -42.17 21.99
CA VAL A 562 -24.14 -43.10 22.91
C VAL A 562 -25.12 -43.93 23.73
N ILE A 563 -26.27 -43.36 24.14
CA ILE A 563 -27.32 -44.06 24.88
C ILE A 563 -28.03 -45.11 23.99
N PHE A 564 -28.27 -44.82 22.71
CA PHE A 564 -29.01 -45.73 21.82
C PHE A 564 -28.14 -46.73 21.04
N CYS A 565 -26.87 -46.43 20.80
CA CYS A 565 -25.97 -47.27 20.00
C CYS A 565 -25.02 -48.14 20.83
N SER A 566 -24.89 -47.93 22.14
CA SER A 566 -24.07 -48.81 23.00
C SER A 566 -24.91 -49.94 23.63
N ALA A 567 -24.66 -51.18 23.18
CA ALA A 567 -25.34 -52.37 23.69
C ALA A 567 -25.22 -52.59 25.22
N PRO A 568 -24.11 -52.23 25.89
CA PRO A 568 -23.99 -52.37 27.35
C PRO A 568 -24.88 -51.41 28.15
N MET A 569 -25.08 -50.16 27.67
CA MET A 569 -25.77 -49.11 28.43
C MET A 569 -27.30 -49.27 28.34
N ARG A 570 -27.82 -49.81 27.23
CA ARG A 570 -29.24 -50.14 27.05
C ARG A 570 -29.74 -51.20 28.05
N ASN A 571 -28.90 -52.15 28.46
CA ASN A 571 -29.25 -53.17 29.45
C ASN A 571 -29.28 -52.64 30.89
N TYR A 572 -28.64 -51.50 31.16
CA TYR A 572 -28.60 -50.88 32.49
C TYR A 572 -29.83 -49.98 32.75
N ILE A 573 -30.36 -49.34 31.69
CA ILE A 573 -31.47 -48.38 31.81
C ILE A 573 -32.85 -49.07 31.73
N PHE A 574 -32.97 -50.19 31.00
CA PHE A 574 -34.26 -50.86 30.76
C PHE A 574 -34.41 -52.22 31.50
N GLN A 575 -33.96 -52.33 32.75
CA GLN A 575 -34.35 -53.49 33.58
C GLN A 575 -35.79 -53.32 34.10
N PRO A 576 -36.73 -54.22 33.77
CA PRO A 576 -38.03 -54.23 34.43
C PRO A 576 -37.88 -54.79 35.85
N LEU A 577 -38.32 -54.01 36.85
CA LEU A 577 -38.56 -54.49 38.21
C LEU A 577 -39.49 -55.71 38.15
N LYS A 578 -38.94 -56.90 38.45
CA LYS A 578 -39.76 -58.08 38.75
C LYS A 578 -40.40 -57.87 40.12
N ALA A 579 -41.71 -57.68 40.14
CA ALA A 579 -42.50 -57.81 41.35
C ALA A 579 -42.52 -59.29 41.76
N GLU A 580 -42.03 -59.58 42.96
CA GLU A 580 -42.32 -60.82 43.66
C GLU A 580 -43.76 -60.75 44.19
N PHE A 581 -44.61 -61.69 43.75
CA PHE A 581 -45.61 -62.39 44.57
C PHE A 581 -46.03 -63.68 43.87
#